data_AF-A0A166VDL1-F1
#
_entry.id   AF-A0A166VDL1-F1
#
_cell.length_a   1.000
_cell.length_b   1.000
_cell.length_c   1.000
_cell.angle_alpha   90.00
_cell.angle_beta   90.00
_cell.angle_gamma   90.00
#
_symmetry.space_group_name_H-M   'P 1'
#
loop_
_entity.id
_entity.type
_entity.pdbx_description
1 polymer ?
#
loop_
_entity_poly.entity_id
_entity_poly.type
_entity_poly.pdbx_seq_one_letter_code
_entity_poly.pdbx_strand_id
1 'polypeptide(L)'
;MDINALKPPANLQRALHMVNEKGFSISESAKSCHISQQRLYKAVRAYNTTQSKQLTQLQLKRSKLFQQLCELDSHIAILERKVVK
;
A
#
# COMPACT_ATOMS: atom_id res chain seq x y z
N MET A 1 19.95 -7.13 -16.96
CA MET A 1 19.44 -5.79 -17.30
C MET A 1 18.38 -5.43 -16.26
N ASP A 2 18.63 -4.38 -15.48
CA ASP A 2 17.75 -3.94 -14.40
C ASP A 2 16.54 -3.19 -14.98
N ILE A 3 15.39 -3.84 -15.05
CA ILE A 3 14.17 -3.30 -15.69
C ILE A 3 13.53 -2.19 -14.83
N ASN A 4 14.07 -1.97 -13.61
CA ASN A 4 13.57 -1.01 -12.63
C ASN A 4 14.07 0.43 -12.84
N ALA A 5 14.92 0.70 -13.83
CA ALA A 5 15.53 2.02 -14.03
C ALA A 5 14.78 2.96 -15.00
N LEU A 6 13.80 2.46 -15.76
CA LEU A 6 13.02 3.30 -16.67
C LEU A 6 11.79 3.83 -15.94
N LYS A 7 11.90 5.07 -15.43
CA LYS A 7 10.73 5.82 -14.93
C LYS A 7 9.59 5.67 -15.95
N PRO A 8 8.38 5.27 -15.52
CA PRO A 8 7.26 5.17 -16.43
C PRO A 8 7.05 6.53 -17.09
N PRO A 9 6.74 6.56 -18.40
CA PRO A 9 6.58 7.83 -19.11
C PRO A 9 5.57 8.72 -18.38
N ALA A 10 5.82 10.04 -18.38
CA ALA A 10 5.02 11.00 -17.62
C ALA A 10 3.51 10.85 -17.85
N ASN A 11 3.10 10.52 -19.08
CA ASN A 11 1.70 10.28 -19.45
C ASN A 11 1.09 9.06 -18.75
N LEU A 12 1.87 7.99 -18.54
CA LEU A 12 1.42 6.80 -17.81
C LEU A 12 1.28 7.08 -16.32
N GLN A 13 2.21 7.85 -15.74
CA GLN A 13 2.11 8.30 -14.34
C GLN A 13 0.87 9.18 -14.13
N ARG A 14 0.64 10.14 -15.03
CA ARG A 14 -0.54 11.01 -14.99
C ARG A 14 -1.83 10.20 -15.07
N ALA A 15 -1.92 9.25 -16.01
CA ALA A 15 -3.09 8.39 -16.15
C ALA A 15 -3.32 7.50 -14.92
N LEU A 16 -2.25 6.94 -14.33
CA LEU A 16 -2.33 6.18 -13.08
C LEU A 16 -2.88 7.02 -11.92
N HIS A 17 -2.39 8.25 -11.77
CA HIS A 17 -2.88 9.18 -10.75
C HIS A 17 -4.36 9.53 -10.99
N MET A 18 -4.78 9.76 -12.24
CA MET A 18 -6.19 10.02 -12.55
C MET A 18 -7.10 8.86 -12.14
N VAL A 19 -6.69 7.61 -12.38
CA VAL A 19 -7.47 6.43 -11.99
C VAL A 19 -7.47 6.24 -10.47
N ASN A 20 -6.29 6.22 -9.86
CA ASN A 20 -6.14 5.78 -8.46
C ASN A 20 -6.43 6.87 -7.43
N GLU A 21 -6.16 8.14 -7.74
CA GLU A 21 -6.32 9.24 -6.78
C GLU A 21 -7.53 10.13 -7.07
N LYS A 22 -7.97 10.19 -8.33
CA LYS A 22 -9.11 11.02 -8.74
C LYS A 22 -10.36 10.22 -9.11
N GLY A 23 -10.28 8.89 -9.17
CA GLY A 23 -11.42 8.02 -9.41
C GLY A 23 -11.96 8.04 -10.85
N PHE A 24 -11.18 8.51 -11.82
CA PHE A 24 -11.58 8.47 -13.22
C PHE A 24 -11.57 7.04 -13.77
N SER A 25 -12.40 6.77 -14.78
CA SER A 25 -12.37 5.49 -15.47
C SER A 25 -11.03 5.28 -16.20
N ILE A 26 -10.63 4.02 -16.36
CA ILE A 26 -9.42 3.63 -17.12
C ILE A 26 -9.56 4.09 -18.58
N SER A 27 -10.75 4.01 -19.16
CA SER A 27 -10.99 4.40 -20.54
C SER A 27 -10.83 5.90 -20.77
N GLU A 28 -11.39 6.73 -19.89
CA GLU A 28 -11.24 8.20 -19.94
C GLU A 28 -9.79 8.63 -19.69
N SER A 29 -9.16 8.09 -18.65
CA SER A 29 -7.78 8.42 -18.29
C SER A 29 -6.79 8.05 -19.38
N ALA A 30 -7.01 6.91 -20.05
CA ALA A 30 -6.20 6.47 -21.18
C ALA A 30 -6.34 7.40 -22.39
N LYS A 31 -7.57 7.85 -22.71
CA LYS A 31 -7.83 8.81 -23.79
C LYS A 31 -7.16 10.16 -23.49
N SER A 32 -7.38 10.71 -22.30
CA SER A 32 -6.86 12.02 -21.89
C SER A 32 -5.34 12.09 -21.80
N CYS A 33 -4.68 10.95 -21.57
CA CYS A 33 -3.22 10.87 -21.50
C CYS A 33 -2.58 10.28 -22.77
N HIS A 34 -3.37 10.04 -23.83
CA HIS A 34 -2.91 9.47 -25.10
C HIS A 34 -2.11 8.16 -24.92
N ILE A 35 -2.61 7.25 -24.09
CA ILE A 35 -2.02 5.92 -23.88
C ILE A 35 -3.03 4.82 -24.21
N SER A 36 -2.55 3.62 -24.53
CA SER A 36 -3.45 2.49 -24.73
C SER A 36 -4.11 2.07 -23.42
N GLN A 37 -5.41 1.76 -23.47
CA GLN A 37 -6.16 1.28 -22.32
C GLN A 37 -5.54 0.01 -21.73
N GLN A 38 -5.07 -0.91 -22.57
CA GLN A 38 -4.41 -2.14 -22.12
C GLN A 38 -3.13 -1.86 -21.33
N ARG A 39 -2.34 -0.85 -21.75
CA ARG A 39 -1.13 -0.44 -21.03
C ARG A 39 -1.48 0.17 -19.67
N LEU A 40 -2.49 1.04 -19.63
CA LEU A 40 -2.98 1.61 -18.37
C LEU A 40 -3.52 0.53 -17.44
N TYR A 41 -4.31 -0.41 -17.94
CA TYR A 41 -4.86 -1.52 -17.17
C TYR A 41 -3.77 -2.37 -16.52
N LYS A 42 -2.73 -2.74 -17.28
CA LYS A 42 -1.57 -3.48 -16.73
C LYS A 42 -0.88 -2.68 -15.62
N ALA A 43 -0.72 -1.38 -15.81
CA ALA A 43 -0.09 -0.51 -14.83
C ALA A 43 -0.92 -0.38 -13.55
N VAL A 44 -2.24 -0.18 -13.67
CA VAL A 44 -3.18 -0.10 -12.53
C VAL A 44 -3.17 -1.41 -11.76
N ARG A 45 -3.20 -2.55 -12.45
CA ARG A 45 -3.14 -3.87 -11.81
C ARG A 45 -1.85 -4.07 -11.03
N ALA A 46 -0.71 -3.70 -11.61
CA ALA A 46 0.59 -3.78 -10.94
C ALA A 46 0.64 -2.88 -9.70
N TYR A 47 0.17 -1.63 -9.83
CA TYR A 47 0.07 -0.68 -8.73
C TYR A 47 -0.79 -1.22 -7.57
N ASN A 48 -2.00 -1.71 -7.87
CA ASN A 48 -2.91 -2.27 -6.86
C ASN A 48 -2.33 -3.51 -6.19
N THR A 49 -1.60 -4.35 -6.93
CA THR A 49 -0.91 -5.53 -6.38
C THR A 49 0.17 -5.12 -5.38
N THR A 50 0.97 -4.10 -5.72
CA THR A 50 2.00 -3.56 -4.83
C THR A 50 1.39 -2.95 -3.57
N GLN A 51 0.33 -2.15 -3.71
CA GLN A 51 -0.37 -1.57 -2.57
C GLN A 51 -0.97 -2.64 -1.67
N SER A 52 -1.58 -3.69 -2.24
CA SER A 52 -2.13 -4.82 -1.48
C SER A 52 -1.04 -5.51 -0.66
N LYS A 53 0.14 -5.79 -1.24
CA LYS A 53 1.27 -6.36 -0.51
C LYS A 53 1.75 -5.46 0.63
N GLN A 54 1.87 -4.16 0.39
CA GLN A 54 2.25 -3.18 1.42
C GLN A 54 1.22 -3.13 2.55
N LEU A 55 -0.07 -3.16 2.22
CA LEU A 55 -1.15 -3.19 3.20
C LEU A 55 -1.07 -4.45 4.07
N THR A 56 -0.86 -5.62 3.47
CA THR A 56 -0.67 -6.88 4.21
C THR A 56 0.52 -6.81 5.17
N GLN A 57 1.65 -6.25 4.72
CA GLN A 57 2.83 -6.06 5.57
C GLN A 57 2.55 -5.13 6.75
N LEU A 58 1.84 -4.02 6.51
CA LEU A 58 1.44 -3.08 7.56
C LEU A 58 0.46 -3.71 8.56
N GLN A 59 -0.49 -4.52 8.08
CA GLN A 59 -1.41 -5.26 8.95
C GLN A 59 -0.67 -6.25 9.86
N LEU A 60 0.29 -7.00 9.32
CA LEU A 60 1.13 -7.90 10.12
C LEU A 60 1.94 -7.14 11.17
N LYS A 61 2.55 -6.01 10.79
CA LYS A 61 3.30 -5.16 11.72
C LYS A 61 2.41 -4.61 12.84
N ARG A 62 1.20 -4.16 12.50
CA ARG A 62 0.21 -3.70 13.49
C ARG A 62 -0.15 -4.80 14.48
N SER A 63 -0.46 -6.01 13.99
CA SER A 63 -0.80 -7.14 14.85
C SER A 63 0.33 -7.51 15.80
N LYS A 64 1.58 -7.51 15.31
CA LYS A 64 2.76 -7.77 16.14
C LYS A 64 2.94 -6.72 17.24
N LEU A 65 2.82 -5.44 16.90
CA LEU A 65 2.94 -4.35 17.87
C LEU A 65 1.82 -4.43 18.92
N PHE A 66 0.60 -4.75 18.50
CA PHE A 66 -0.53 -4.92 19.42
C PHE A 66 -0.28 -6.07 20.40
N GLN A 67 0.24 -7.21 19.92
CA GLN A 67 0.61 -8.32 20.79
C GLN A 67 1.67 -7.90 21.82
N GLN A 68 2.71 -7.18 21.39
CA GLN A 68 3.77 -6.69 22.28
C GLN A 68 3.22 -5.74 23.36
N LEU A 69 2.25 -4.89 23.01
CA LEU A 69 1.58 -4.04 23.99
C LEU A 69 0.82 -4.86 25.04
N CYS A 70 0.04 -5.86 24.60
CA CYS A 70 -0.68 -6.74 25.53
C CYS A 70 0.27 -7.52 26.47
N GLU A 71 1.42 -7.95 25.97
CA GLU A 71 2.45 -8.62 26.78
C GLU A 71 3.05 -7.66 27.83
N LEU A 72 3.33 -6.42 27.45
CA LEU A 72 3.81 -5.38 28.37
C LEU A 72 2.77 -5.04 29.43
N ASP A 73 1.51 -4.83 29.05
CA ASP A 73 0.41 -4.55 29.99
C ASP A 73 0.25 -5.69 31.01
N SER A 74 0.34 -6.94 30.53
CA SER A 74 0.29 -8.13 31.39
C SER A 74 1.46 -8.17 32.37
N HIS A 75 2.66 -7.82 31.92
CA HIS A 75 3.85 -7.78 32.76
C HIS A 75 3.75 -6.67 33.82
N ILE A 76 3.30 -5.46 33.44
CA ILE A 76 3.05 -4.35 34.36
C ILE A 76 2.06 -4.78 35.45
N ALA A 77 0.92 -5.39 35.08
CA ALA A 77 -0.07 -5.86 36.04
C ALA A 77 0.49 -6.91 37.02
N ILE A 78 1.41 -7.78 36.57
CA ILE A 78 2.10 -8.73 37.45
C ILE A 78 3.03 -8.00 38.43
N LEU A 79 3.79 -7.00 37.95
CA LEU A 79 4.71 -6.23 38.80
C LEU A 79 3.94 -5.40 39.83
N GLU A 80 2.87 -4.72 39.44
CA GLU A 80 2.02 -3.96 40.36
C GLU A 80 1.47 -4.84 41.49
N ARG A 81 0.99 -6.05 41.17
CA ARG A 81 0.54 -7.02 42.19
C ARG A 81 1.65 -7.48 43.13
N LYS A 82 2.90 -7.51 42.68
CA LYS A 82 4.06 -7.89 43.51
C LYS A 82 4.53 -6.77 44.43
N VAL A 83 4.34 -5.51 44.03
CA VAL A 83 4.73 -4.33 44.83
C VAL A 83 3.67 -4.00 45.90
N VAL A 84 2.42 -4.35 45.66
CA VAL A 84 1.30 -4.12 46.60
C VAL A 84 1.21 -5.20 47.71
N LYS A 85 1.96 -6.30 47.59
CA LYS A 85 2.10 -7.33 48.64
C LYS A 85 3.35 -7.11 49.46
#